data_AF-A0A4Q5ZAG5-F1
#
_entry.id   AF-A0A4Q5ZAG5-F1
#
_cell.length_a   1.000
_cell.length_b   1.000
_cell.length_c   1.000
_cell.angle_alpha   90.00
_cell.angle_beta   90.00
_cell.angle_gamma   90.00
#
_symmetry.space_group_name_H-M   'P 1'
#
loop_
_entity.id
_entity.type
_entity.pdbx_description
1 polymer ?
#
loop_
_entity_poly.entity_id
_entity_poly.type
_entity_poly.pdbx_seq_one_letter_code
_entity_poly.pdbx_strand_id
1 'polypeptide(L)'
;LSADGNAPAVSGDWVQVSRLGMPLTNEAVIPIGSKDLWNRSNPYSGDLAFAGNFSNPELALYMDNSQFGGAVPGLSALRIQTHSLGSFDFRNGKPGLFPLKNTAAVAGTALADAAYGTILLPNNSSPRAVDILPIFYTGVPNVRPYQLATGKNGNPLAAGKPFINNFLPTLSDALRLNMAVPATPRNDPKFSSLGIVSAAVLGLTDPAYNTTTDLQFIPNMDGFPNGRRLEDDVTTIELQAVSGVALAAIGLWYDDYTSGSPVTPNLVSVLSFNAGVTHNDTTFQACFPYIQQPWRGFTGDEYSAPTAIAGLGMSAPEAIMVAYPNPFSTTVSMKYKVAVKGSVTIQIADINGRVISVLNEGNKIPGEYTTKWNGGNLAAGNYFAKITINNQTFESVKLVKVK
;
A
#
# COMPACT_ATOMS: atom_id res chain seq x y z
N LEU A 1 15.95 -15.80 15.52
CA LEU A 1 15.53 -15.22 16.83
C LEU A 1 16.33 -15.91 17.92
N SER A 2 16.97 -15.17 18.82
CA SER A 2 17.59 -15.76 20.01
C SER A 2 16.58 -15.74 21.17
N ALA A 3 16.56 -16.79 21.99
CA ALA A 3 15.64 -16.92 23.12
C ALA A 3 16.21 -16.35 24.43
N ASP A 4 17.43 -15.80 24.38
CA ASP A 4 18.26 -15.41 25.52
C ASP A 4 18.67 -13.93 25.49
N GLY A 5 18.19 -13.15 24.51
CA GLY A 5 18.50 -11.73 24.39
C GLY A 5 19.85 -11.42 23.73
N ASN A 6 20.58 -12.44 23.26
CA ASN A 6 21.78 -12.25 22.45
C ASN A 6 21.42 -11.82 21.02
N ALA A 7 22.39 -11.26 20.29
CA ALA A 7 22.20 -10.91 18.88
C ALA A 7 21.67 -12.14 18.11
N PRO A 8 20.65 -11.97 17.25
CA PRO A 8 20.05 -13.10 16.54
C PRO A 8 21.11 -13.81 15.69
N ALA A 9 21.28 -15.11 15.92
CA ALA A 9 22.06 -15.96 15.02
C ALA A 9 21.28 -16.12 13.71
N VAL A 10 21.92 -15.80 12.60
CA VAL A 10 21.40 -15.95 11.23
C VAL A 10 22.22 -17.04 10.54
N SER A 11 21.56 -18.08 10.04
CA SER A 11 22.21 -19.20 9.33
C SER A 11 21.31 -19.69 8.20
N GLY A 12 21.91 -20.13 7.09
CA GLY A 12 21.20 -20.58 5.90
C GLY A 12 21.32 -19.58 4.74
N ASP A 13 20.68 -19.91 3.63
CA ASP A 13 20.68 -19.06 2.44
C ASP A 13 19.81 -17.81 2.65
N TRP A 14 20.21 -16.70 2.02
CA TRP A 14 19.36 -15.51 1.97
C TRP A 14 18.10 -15.80 1.18
N VAL A 15 16.94 -15.61 1.81
CA VAL A 15 15.64 -15.79 1.17
C VAL A 15 14.98 -14.43 0.99
N GLN A 16 14.49 -14.15 -0.22
CA GLN A 16 13.72 -12.96 -0.51
C GLN A 16 12.41 -12.99 0.30
N VAL A 17 12.22 -11.97 1.14
CA VAL A 17 11.04 -11.83 2.02
C VAL A 17 10.08 -10.74 1.54
N SER A 18 10.58 -9.75 0.81
CA SER A 18 9.78 -8.67 0.24
C SER A 18 10.47 -8.10 -0.99
N ARG A 19 9.68 -7.67 -1.97
CA ARG A 19 10.14 -6.96 -3.15
C ARG A 19 9.92 -5.46 -2.98
N LEU A 20 10.98 -4.69 -3.21
CA LEU A 20 10.99 -3.23 -3.00
C LEU A 20 11.46 -2.47 -4.26
N GLY A 21 11.41 -3.10 -5.43
CA GLY A 21 11.80 -2.47 -6.70
C GLY A 21 10.89 -1.29 -7.03
N MET A 22 9.59 -1.55 -7.05
CA MET A 22 8.48 -0.61 -7.17
C MET A 22 7.66 -0.68 -5.89
N PRO A 23 7.89 0.25 -4.94
CA PRO A 23 7.62 0.05 -3.51
C PRO A 23 6.18 -0.28 -3.15
N LEU A 24 5.22 0.16 -3.95
CA LEU A 24 3.81 0.00 -3.69
C LEU A 24 3.08 -0.80 -4.78
N THR A 25 3.82 -1.40 -5.73
CA THR A 25 3.24 -2.46 -6.59
C THR A 25 2.66 -3.58 -5.72
N ASN A 26 3.34 -3.95 -4.63
CA ASN A 26 2.87 -4.94 -3.67
C ASN A 26 1.63 -4.46 -2.86
N GLU A 27 1.35 -3.16 -2.81
CA GLU A 27 0.33 -2.53 -1.97
C GLU A 27 -0.92 -2.16 -2.76
N ALA A 28 -0.75 -1.51 -3.92
CA ALA A 28 -1.84 -0.98 -4.73
C ALA A 28 -2.23 -1.86 -5.92
N VAL A 29 -1.30 -2.67 -6.45
CA VAL A 29 -1.53 -3.47 -7.67
C VAL A 29 -1.74 -4.94 -7.33
N ILE A 30 -0.84 -5.54 -6.55
CA ILE A 30 -0.90 -6.95 -6.22
C ILE A 30 -1.98 -7.20 -5.15
N PRO A 31 -2.96 -8.07 -5.43
CA PRO A 31 -4.06 -8.36 -4.52
C PRO A 31 -3.55 -9.06 -3.25
N ILE A 32 -4.24 -8.85 -2.13
CA ILE A 32 -3.82 -9.34 -0.80
C ILE A 32 -3.52 -10.84 -0.82
N GLY A 33 -4.38 -11.64 -1.46
CA GLY A 33 -4.22 -13.10 -1.54
C GLY A 33 -3.02 -13.58 -2.37
N SER A 34 -2.36 -12.70 -3.12
CA SER A 34 -1.20 -13.04 -3.96
C SER A 34 0.11 -12.41 -3.48
N LYS A 35 0.11 -11.61 -2.41
CA LYS A 35 1.31 -10.88 -1.96
C LYS A 35 2.47 -11.80 -1.57
N ASP A 36 2.20 -12.88 -0.85
CA ASP A 36 3.25 -13.84 -0.48
C ASP A 36 3.86 -14.52 -1.71
N LEU A 37 3.01 -14.86 -2.71
CA LEU A 37 3.47 -15.44 -3.96
C LEU A 37 4.30 -14.44 -4.77
N TRP A 38 3.87 -13.18 -4.84
CA TRP A 38 4.63 -12.10 -5.46
C TRP A 38 6.00 -11.96 -4.79
N ASN A 39 6.03 -11.77 -3.47
CA ASN A 39 7.24 -11.51 -2.70
C ASN A 39 8.26 -12.66 -2.74
N ARG A 40 7.83 -13.92 -2.90
CA ARG A 40 8.74 -15.06 -3.05
C ARG A 40 9.16 -15.38 -4.49
N SER A 41 8.46 -14.84 -5.49
CA SER A 41 8.72 -15.16 -6.90
C SER A 41 10.04 -14.52 -7.37
N ASN A 42 10.64 -15.07 -8.44
CA ASN A 42 11.79 -14.45 -9.10
C ASN A 42 11.32 -13.31 -10.03
N PRO A 43 11.86 -12.08 -9.91
CA PRO A 43 11.38 -10.93 -10.69
C PRO A 43 11.61 -11.04 -12.21
N TYR A 44 12.59 -11.84 -12.65
CA TYR A 44 12.93 -11.96 -14.07
C TYR A 44 12.08 -12.99 -14.82
N SER A 45 11.47 -13.94 -14.12
CA SER A 45 10.75 -15.07 -14.73
C SER A 45 9.32 -15.26 -14.19
N GLY A 46 9.01 -14.74 -13.00
CA GLY A 46 7.72 -14.93 -12.34
C GLY A 46 6.71 -13.79 -12.57
N ASP A 47 7.16 -12.60 -12.98
CA ASP A 47 6.34 -11.40 -12.89
C ASP A 47 5.22 -11.34 -13.93
N LEU A 48 5.43 -11.95 -15.10
CA LEU A 48 4.40 -12.07 -16.13
C LEU A 48 3.13 -12.77 -15.63
N ALA A 49 3.25 -13.66 -14.63
CA ALA A 49 2.09 -14.31 -14.01
C ALA A 49 1.14 -13.31 -13.31
N PHE A 50 1.64 -12.11 -12.95
CA PHE A 50 0.89 -11.06 -12.27
C PHE A 50 0.47 -9.91 -13.19
N ALA A 51 0.81 -9.96 -14.49
CA ALA A 51 0.52 -8.88 -15.45
C ALA A 51 -0.99 -8.50 -15.48
N GLY A 52 -1.88 -9.47 -15.22
CA GLY A 52 -3.31 -9.24 -15.11
C GLY A 52 -3.70 -8.23 -14.01
N ASN A 53 -2.96 -8.20 -12.90
CA ASN A 53 -3.21 -7.29 -11.79
C ASN A 53 -2.91 -5.83 -12.17
N PHE A 54 -1.98 -5.58 -13.09
CA PHE A 54 -1.72 -4.23 -13.60
C PHE A 54 -2.80 -3.78 -14.59
N SER A 55 -3.38 -4.72 -15.33
CA SER A 55 -4.41 -4.42 -16.33
C SER A 55 -5.81 -4.29 -15.75
N ASN A 56 -6.05 -4.93 -14.59
CA ASN A 56 -7.30 -4.92 -13.83
C ASN A 56 -7.00 -4.93 -12.32
N PRO A 57 -6.45 -3.85 -11.75
CA PRO A 57 -6.07 -3.83 -10.34
C PRO A 57 -7.29 -3.98 -9.43
N GLU A 58 -7.20 -4.85 -8.42
CA GLU A 58 -8.30 -5.10 -7.46
C GLU A 58 -8.72 -3.79 -6.78
N LEU A 59 -7.75 -2.93 -6.46
CA LEU A 59 -8.01 -1.64 -5.82
C LEU A 59 -8.90 -0.70 -6.66
N ALA A 60 -8.88 -0.81 -8.00
CA ALA A 60 -9.76 -0.02 -8.86
C ALA A 60 -11.25 -0.39 -8.68
N LEU A 61 -11.57 -1.58 -8.17
CA LEU A 61 -12.97 -1.95 -7.84
C LEU A 61 -13.55 -1.06 -6.73
N TYR A 62 -12.70 -0.55 -5.83
CA TYR A 62 -13.08 0.39 -4.78
C TYR A 62 -13.09 1.86 -5.24
N MET A 63 -12.76 2.13 -6.50
CA MET A 63 -12.89 3.43 -7.16
C MET A 63 -13.94 3.40 -8.28
N ASP A 64 -14.62 2.26 -8.46
CA ASP A 64 -15.69 2.09 -9.44
C ASP A 64 -17.03 2.05 -8.71
N ASN A 65 -17.84 3.10 -8.89
CA ASN A 65 -19.17 3.21 -8.28
C ASN A 65 -20.15 2.13 -8.76
N SER A 66 -19.88 1.47 -9.88
CA SER A 66 -20.66 0.30 -10.31
C SER A 66 -20.26 -1.00 -9.60
N GLN A 67 -19.20 -0.97 -8.79
CA GLN A 67 -18.68 -2.08 -8.00
C GLN A 67 -18.70 -1.70 -6.50
N PHE A 68 -17.54 -1.43 -5.89
CA PHE A 68 -17.39 -1.15 -4.46
C PHE A 68 -17.01 0.31 -4.15
N GLY A 69 -17.17 1.23 -5.10
CA GLY A 69 -16.80 2.65 -4.95
C GLY A 69 -17.40 3.35 -3.71
N GLY A 70 -18.60 2.93 -3.30
CA GLY A 70 -19.25 3.46 -2.08
C GLY A 70 -18.86 2.74 -0.78
N ALA A 71 -18.09 1.65 -0.84
CA ALA A 71 -17.83 0.80 0.32
C ALA A 71 -16.73 1.34 1.24
N VAL A 72 -15.83 2.18 0.72
CA VAL A 72 -14.72 2.77 1.49
C VAL A 72 -14.82 4.30 1.42
N PRO A 73 -15.47 4.95 2.41
CA PRO A 73 -15.67 6.40 2.39
C PRO A 73 -14.39 7.21 2.21
N GLY A 74 -13.27 6.71 2.74
CA GLY A 74 -11.95 7.34 2.58
C GLY A 74 -11.48 7.44 1.13
N LEU A 75 -11.96 6.58 0.22
CA LEU A 75 -11.58 6.59 -1.19
C LEU A 75 -12.61 7.31 -2.08
N SER A 76 -13.66 7.91 -1.50
CA SER A 76 -14.78 8.53 -2.25
C SER A 76 -14.38 9.66 -3.20
N ALA A 77 -13.21 10.28 -2.99
CA ALA A 77 -12.67 11.28 -3.90
C ALA A 77 -12.15 10.67 -5.22
N LEU A 78 -11.66 9.43 -5.15
CA LEU A 78 -11.08 8.67 -6.26
C LEU A 78 -12.18 8.02 -7.10
N ARG A 79 -11.94 7.93 -8.40
CA ARG A 79 -12.89 7.36 -9.37
C ARG A 79 -12.20 6.91 -10.65
N ILE A 80 -12.75 5.93 -11.35
CA ILE A 80 -12.23 5.51 -12.67
C ILE A 80 -13.03 6.18 -13.80
N GLN A 81 -12.36 6.61 -14.87
CA GLN A 81 -13.04 7.06 -16.09
C GLN A 81 -13.89 5.95 -16.71
N THR A 82 -15.19 6.18 -16.84
CA THR A 82 -16.15 5.23 -17.44
C THR A 82 -16.52 5.58 -18.87
N HIS A 83 -16.28 6.84 -19.27
CA HIS A 83 -16.71 7.37 -20.55
C HIS A 83 -15.76 8.47 -21.06
N SER A 84 -14.45 8.25 -20.90
CA SER A 84 -13.43 9.20 -21.35
C SER A 84 -13.56 9.48 -22.85
N LEU A 85 -13.54 10.76 -23.22
CA LEU A 85 -13.75 11.24 -24.58
C LEU A 85 -15.03 10.72 -25.25
N GLY A 86 -16.06 10.37 -24.46
CA GLY A 86 -17.35 9.93 -24.98
C GLY A 86 -17.41 8.46 -25.43
N SER A 87 -16.34 7.68 -25.25
CA SER A 87 -16.34 6.29 -25.75
C SER A 87 -15.45 5.30 -25.00
N PHE A 88 -14.47 5.76 -24.21
CA PHE A 88 -13.47 4.87 -23.60
C PHE A 88 -13.76 4.62 -22.13
N ASP A 89 -14.02 3.35 -21.80
CA ASP A 89 -14.31 2.88 -20.45
C ASP A 89 -13.09 2.16 -19.89
N PHE A 90 -12.51 2.69 -18.81
CA PHE A 90 -11.28 2.18 -18.19
C PHE A 90 -11.53 1.34 -16.93
N ARG A 91 -12.79 1.06 -16.57
CA ARG A 91 -13.11 0.16 -15.45
C ARG A 91 -12.66 -1.26 -15.73
N ASN A 92 -12.36 -2.04 -14.69
CA ASN A 92 -11.88 -3.41 -14.85
C ASN A 92 -12.78 -4.26 -15.78
N GLY A 93 -12.15 -5.02 -16.67
CA GLY A 93 -12.81 -5.88 -17.65
C GLY A 93 -13.40 -5.16 -18.86
N LYS A 94 -13.27 -3.83 -18.96
CA LYS A 94 -13.77 -3.03 -20.09
C LYS A 94 -12.73 -2.88 -21.22
N PRO A 95 -13.16 -2.47 -22.43
CA PRO A 95 -12.25 -2.40 -23.57
C PRO A 95 -11.16 -1.34 -23.48
N GLY A 96 -11.34 -0.25 -22.71
CA GLY A 96 -10.40 0.88 -22.72
C GLY A 96 -10.09 1.33 -24.15
N LEU A 97 -8.80 1.43 -24.49
CA LEU A 97 -8.33 1.78 -25.84
C LEU A 97 -8.23 0.59 -26.81
N PHE A 98 -8.57 -0.63 -26.41
CA PHE A 98 -8.47 -1.82 -27.27
C PHE A 98 -9.18 -1.69 -28.64
N PRO A 99 -10.34 -1.01 -28.78
CA PRO A 99 -10.96 -0.79 -30.09
C PRO A 99 -10.07 -0.07 -31.11
N LEU A 100 -9.01 0.62 -30.67
CA LEU A 100 -8.06 1.30 -31.54
C LEU A 100 -6.92 0.37 -32.04
N LYS A 101 -6.81 -0.85 -31.50
CA LYS A 101 -5.78 -1.81 -31.90
C LYS A 101 -5.85 -2.08 -33.40
N ASN A 102 -4.70 -2.11 -34.06
CA ASN A 102 -4.56 -2.33 -35.51
C ASN A 102 -5.27 -1.30 -36.40
N THR A 103 -5.68 -0.15 -35.85
CA THR A 103 -6.19 0.97 -36.65
C THR A 103 -5.06 1.95 -37.00
N ALA A 104 -5.29 2.83 -37.96
CA ALA A 104 -4.35 3.90 -38.29
C ALA A 104 -4.10 4.87 -37.11
N ALA A 105 -5.01 4.94 -36.12
CA ALA A 105 -4.91 5.84 -34.99
C ALA A 105 -3.70 5.54 -34.09
N VAL A 106 -3.34 4.27 -33.92
CA VAL A 106 -2.21 3.84 -33.08
C VAL A 106 -0.87 3.82 -33.82
N ALA A 107 -0.86 4.05 -35.13
CA ALA A 107 0.37 4.02 -35.93
C ALA A 107 1.39 5.07 -35.43
N GLY A 108 2.64 4.62 -35.22
CA GLY A 108 3.71 5.47 -34.68
C GLY A 108 3.58 5.82 -33.20
N THR A 109 2.73 5.08 -32.46
CA THR A 109 2.61 5.17 -31.00
C THR A 109 3.13 3.89 -30.34
N ALA A 110 3.38 3.92 -29.03
CA ALA A 110 3.67 2.77 -28.20
C ALA A 110 2.56 1.71 -28.24
N LEU A 111 1.32 2.10 -28.55
CA LEU A 111 0.19 1.18 -28.64
C LEU A 111 0.18 0.34 -29.93
N ALA A 112 1.08 0.61 -30.88
CA ALA A 112 1.23 -0.22 -32.06
C ALA A 112 1.95 -1.53 -31.72
N ASP A 113 1.44 -2.65 -32.20
CA ASP A 113 2.05 -3.98 -32.00
C ASP A 113 3.50 -4.04 -32.50
N ALA A 114 3.85 -3.24 -33.53
CA ALA A 114 5.21 -3.15 -34.05
C ALA A 114 6.21 -2.46 -33.09
N ALA A 115 5.74 -1.70 -32.10
CA ALA A 115 6.59 -0.98 -31.15
C ALA A 115 6.94 -1.85 -29.93
N TYR A 116 5.93 -2.39 -29.25
CA TYR A 116 6.10 -3.13 -27.99
C TYR A 116 5.29 -4.44 -27.94
N GLY A 117 4.94 -5.00 -29.10
CA GLY A 117 4.08 -6.18 -29.19
C GLY A 117 2.67 -5.88 -28.67
N THR A 118 1.97 -6.92 -28.23
CA THR A 118 0.57 -6.81 -27.79
C THR A 118 0.41 -6.33 -26.36
N ILE A 119 1.48 -6.01 -25.63
CA ILE A 119 1.43 -5.89 -24.17
C ILE A 119 0.56 -4.73 -23.66
N LEU A 120 0.52 -3.61 -24.39
CA LEU A 120 -0.27 -2.44 -24.02
C LEU A 120 -1.72 -2.50 -24.50
N LEU A 121 -2.01 -3.32 -25.53
CA LEU A 121 -3.36 -3.62 -26.01
C LEU A 121 -3.53 -5.14 -26.19
N PRO A 122 -3.56 -5.93 -25.09
CA PRO A 122 -3.51 -7.39 -25.18
C PRO A 122 -4.86 -8.01 -25.53
N ASN A 123 -5.96 -7.44 -25.01
CA ASN A 123 -7.33 -7.91 -25.23
C ASN A 123 -8.35 -6.81 -24.86
N ASN A 124 -9.63 -7.05 -25.13
CA ASN A 124 -10.75 -6.14 -24.87
C ASN A 124 -11.23 -6.11 -23.41
N SER A 125 -10.45 -6.65 -22.48
CA SER A 125 -10.78 -6.76 -21.05
C SER A 125 -9.63 -6.31 -20.14
N SER A 126 -8.63 -5.62 -20.70
CA SER A 126 -7.41 -5.17 -20.01
C SER A 126 -7.22 -3.66 -20.18
N PRO A 127 -8.15 -2.83 -19.68
CA PRO A 127 -8.16 -1.41 -19.99
C PRO A 127 -6.97 -0.67 -19.41
N ARG A 128 -6.44 -1.13 -18.27
CA ARG A 128 -5.32 -0.48 -17.57
C ARG A 128 -3.93 -0.93 -18.04
N ALA A 129 -3.89 -1.78 -19.07
CA ALA A 129 -2.65 -2.15 -19.74
C ALA A 129 -1.97 -0.95 -20.42
N VAL A 130 -2.71 0.12 -20.72
CA VAL A 130 -2.18 1.30 -21.38
C VAL A 130 -1.58 2.33 -20.41
N ASP A 131 -1.86 2.28 -19.10
CA ASP A 131 -1.41 3.29 -18.14
C ASP A 131 -0.77 2.70 -16.87
N ILE A 132 -1.46 1.82 -16.14
CA ILE A 132 -0.97 1.21 -14.89
C ILE A 132 0.18 0.24 -15.16
N LEU A 133 0.03 -0.62 -16.17
CA LEU A 133 1.08 -1.54 -16.56
C LEU A 133 2.38 -0.79 -16.94
N PRO A 134 2.39 0.24 -17.78
CA PRO A 134 3.64 0.94 -18.08
C PRO A 134 4.14 1.82 -16.93
N ILE A 135 3.28 2.48 -16.15
CA ILE A 135 3.73 3.38 -15.07
C ILE A 135 4.37 2.64 -13.90
N PHE A 136 3.91 1.42 -13.60
CA PHE A 136 4.44 0.60 -12.50
C PHE A 136 5.36 -0.52 -12.99
N TYR A 137 5.04 -1.17 -14.09
CA TYR A 137 5.65 -2.46 -14.42
C TYR A 137 6.63 -2.44 -15.56
N THR A 138 6.35 -1.80 -16.70
CA THR A 138 7.30 -1.82 -17.83
C THR A 138 8.26 -0.65 -17.77
N GLY A 139 7.80 0.52 -17.32
CA GLY A 139 8.44 1.80 -17.60
C GLY A 139 7.74 2.51 -18.74
N VAL A 140 7.62 3.84 -18.63
CA VAL A 140 6.91 4.69 -19.60
C VAL A 140 7.91 5.36 -20.53
N PRO A 141 7.93 5.00 -21.82
CA PRO A 141 8.78 5.64 -22.80
C PRO A 141 8.28 7.04 -23.14
N ASN A 142 9.20 7.95 -23.46
CA ASN A 142 8.88 9.31 -23.90
C ASN A 142 8.45 9.36 -25.38
N VAL A 143 7.39 8.63 -25.72
CA VAL A 143 6.83 8.50 -27.07
C VAL A 143 5.32 8.62 -27.01
N ARG A 144 4.67 8.83 -28.16
CA ARG A 144 3.20 8.84 -28.26
C ARG A 144 2.64 7.51 -27.72
N PRO A 145 1.57 7.48 -26.90
CA PRO A 145 0.77 8.61 -26.43
C PRO A 145 1.23 9.19 -25.07
N TYR A 146 2.34 8.74 -24.49
CA TYR A 146 2.74 9.04 -23.11
C TYR A 146 3.27 10.45 -22.83
N GLN A 147 3.24 11.32 -23.83
CA GLN A 147 3.52 12.74 -23.67
C GLN A 147 2.29 13.47 -23.09
N LEU A 148 2.50 14.59 -22.40
CA LEU A 148 1.40 15.37 -21.82
C LEU A 148 0.46 15.88 -22.91
N ALA A 149 -0.81 16.11 -22.54
CA ALA A 149 -1.83 16.64 -23.44
C ALA A 149 -1.50 18.02 -24.05
N THR A 150 -0.56 18.76 -23.45
CA THR A 150 -0.04 20.01 -24.02
C THR A 150 0.45 19.80 -25.45
N GLY A 151 -0.13 20.56 -26.40
CA GLY A 151 0.16 20.47 -27.83
C GLY A 151 -0.57 19.37 -28.61
N LYS A 152 -1.37 18.52 -27.95
CA LYS A 152 -2.08 17.42 -28.60
C LYS A 152 -3.37 17.82 -29.32
N ASN A 153 -3.86 19.05 -29.12
CA ASN A 153 -5.08 19.59 -29.76
C ASN A 153 -6.30 18.66 -29.63
N GLY A 154 -6.50 18.06 -28.46
CA GLY A 154 -7.61 17.15 -28.18
C GLY A 154 -7.43 15.70 -28.64
N ASN A 155 -6.33 15.37 -29.35
CA ASN A 155 -6.03 13.99 -29.74
C ASN A 155 -5.04 13.34 -28.76
N PRO A 156 -5.46 12.46 -27.83
CA PRO A 156 -4.56 11.84 -26.85
C PRO A 156 -3.45 10.99 -27.47
N LEU A 157 -3.62 10.52 -28.72
CA LEU A 157 -2.61 9.74 -29.45
C LEU A 157 -1.62 10.60 -30.23
N ALA A 158 -1.80 11.93 -30.29
CA ALA A 158 -0.87 12.84 -30.95
C ALA A 158 0.43 13.02 -30.14
N ALA A 159 1.44 13.60 -30.81
CA ALA A 159 2.62 14.10 -30.11
C ALA A 159 2.21 15.25 -29.19
N GLY A 160 2.75 15.26 -27.99
CA GLY A 160 2.51 16.29 -26.99
C GLY A 160 3.80 16.66 -26.29
N LYS A 161 3.70 17.30 -25.14
CA LYS A 161 4.88 17.73 -24.39
C LYS A 161 5.62 16.54 -23.73
N PRO A 162 6.90 16.33 -24.04
CA PRO A 162 7.73 15.34 -23.38
C PRO A 162 7.92 15.64 -21.89
N PHE A 163 7.73 14.66 -20.99
CA PHE A 163 7.95 14.88 -19.54
C PHE A 163 8.29 13.62 -18.72
N ILE A 164 7.71 12.46 -19.04
CA ILE A 164 8.17 11.19 -18.47
C ILE A 164 9.24 10.62 -19.39
N ASN A 165 10.34 10.16 -18.80
CA ASN A 165 11.44 9.58 -19.54
C ASN A 165 12.04 8.42 -18.75
N ASN A 166 11.23 7.39 -18.47
CA ASN A 166 11.76 6.23 -17.76
C ASN A 166 12.58 5.36 -18.72
N PHE A 167 13.70 4.81 -18.25
CA PHE A 167 14.56 3.97 -19.08
C PHE A 167 13.83 2.68 -19.51
N LEU A 168 14.28 2.15 -20.64
CA LEU A 168 13.74 1.06 -21.47
C LEU A 168 12.74 0.08 -20.80
N PRO A 169 11.67 -0.32 -21.52
CA PRO A 169 10.66 -1.20 -20.96
C PRO A 169 11.27 -2.53 -20.51
N THR A 170 11.19 -2.80 -19.21
CA THR A 170 11.66 -4.04 -18.60
C THR A 170 10.47 -4.72 -17.94
N LEU A 171 10.21 -5.99 -18.26
CA LEU A 171 9.10 -6.77 -17.71
C LEU A 171 9.51 -7.42 -16.38
N SER A 172 9.88 -6.58 -15.42
CA SER A 172 10.24 -7.02 -14.07
C SER A 172 10.05 -5.89 -13.06
N ASP A 173 9.71 -6.24 -11.84
CA ASP A 173 9.78 -5.34 -10.69
C ASP A 173 11.23 -5.04 -10.31
N ALA A 174 11.78 -3.98 -10.90
CA ALA A 174 13.14 -3.50 -10.67
C ALA A 174 13.12 -2.02 -10.28
N LEU A 175 14.05 -1.63 -9.39
CA LEU A 175 14.27 -0.23 -9.08
C LEU A 175 14.77 0.49 -10.34
N ARG A 176 14.07 1.56 -10.72
CA ARG A 176 14.44 2.41 -11.87
C ARG A 176 15.04 3.71 -11.36
N LEU A 177 16.26 4.00 -11.81
CA LEU A 177 16.93 5.26 -11.53
C LEU A 177 17.08 6.05 -12.83
N ASN A 178 16.36 7.16 -12.94
CA ASN A 178 16.53 8.08 -14.06
C ASN A 178 17.55 9.17 -13.74
N MET A 179 18.79 8.98 -14.19
CA MET A 179 19.85 9.98 -14.02
C MET A 179 19.81 11.11 -15.05
N ALA A 180 18.91 11.06 -16.04
CA ALA A 180 18.78 12.10 -17.06
C ALA A 180 17.93 13.29 -16.60
N VAL A 181 17.23 13.17 -15.47
CA VAL A 181 16.40 14.23 -14.91
C VAL A 181 17.13 14.86 -13.72
N PRO A 182 17.37 16.18 -13.73
CA PRO A 182 17.98 16.86 -12.61
C PRO A 182 17.06 16.81 -11.39
N ALA A 183 17.66 16.66 -10.21
CA ALA A 183 16.91 16.68 -8.96
C ALA A 183 16.25 18.05 -8.76
N THR A 184 14.98 18.06 -8.34
CA THR A 184 14.29 19.30 -7.97
C THR A 184 14.81 19.75 -6.60
N PRO A 185 15.34 20.99 -6.48
CA PRO A 185 15.78 21.52 -5.20
C PRO A 185 14.65 21.47 -4.17
N ARG A 186 14.94 21.03 -2.94
CA ARG A 186 13.93 20.92 -1.87
C ARG A 186 13.34 22.26 -1.45
N ASN A 187 14.06 23.36 -1.72
CA ASN A 187 13.63 24.73 -1.49
C ASN A 187 13.06 25.40 -2.75
N ASP A 188 12.90 24.66 -3.86
CA ASP A 188 12.19 25.18 -5.03
C ASP A 188 10.73 25.46 -4.64
N PRO A 189 10.17 26.65 -4.97
CA PRO A 189 8.79 26.98 -4.61
C PRO A 189 7.74 26.05 -5.24
N LYS A 190 8.11 25.28 -6.27
CA LYS A 190 7.27 24.28 -6.93
C LYS A 190 7.64 22.84 -6.55
N PHE A 191 8.52 22.62 -5.56
CA PHE A 191 8.78 21.29 -5.04
C PHE A 191 7.48 20.68 -4.45
N SER A 192 7.25 19.40 -4.71
CA SER A 192 6.08 18.66 -4.23
C SER A 192 6.42 17.20 -3.98
N SER A 193 5.91 16.62 -2.90
CA SER A 193 5.99 15.19 -2.61
C SER A 193 5.17 14.31 -3.58
N LEU A 194 4.36 14.89 -4.45
CA LEU A 194 3.57 14.16 -5.45
C LEU A 194 4.34 13.80 -6.73
N GLY A 195 5.66 14.01 -6.75
CA GLY A 195 6.55 13.54 -7.82
C GLY A 195 6.04 13.86 -9.21
N ILE A 196 5.96 12.84 -10.06
CA ILE A 196 5.57 13.00 -11.46
C ILE A 196 4.15 13.55 -11.64
N VAL A 197 3.24 13.35 -10.67
CA VAL A 197 1.88 13.88 -10.76
C VAL A 197 1.92 15.41 -10.67
N SER A 198 2.72 15.96 -9.75
CA SER A 198 2.94 17.41 -9.68
C SER A 198 3.58 17.96 -10.97
N ALA A 199 4.57 17.25 -11.52
CA ALA A 199 5.17 17.62 -12.81
C ALA A 199 4.15 17.62 -13.95
N ALA A 200 3.24 16.64 -14.00
CA ALA A 200 2.17 16.60 -14.99
C ALA A 200 1.21 17.78 -14.84
N VAL A 201 0.79 18.10 -13.61
CA VAL A 201 -0.07 19.26 -13.33
C VAL A 201 0.61 20.54 -13.82
N LEU A 202 1.86 20.79 -13.42
CA LEU A 202 2.62 21.95 -13.88
C LEU A 202 2.73 22.00 -15.42
N GLY A 203 3.06 20.88 -16.07
CA GLY A 203 3.17 20.79 -17.52
C GLY A 203 1.86 21.02 -18.29
N LEU A 204 0.71 20.91 -17.63
CA LEU A 204 -0.62 21.11 -18.20
C LEU A 204 -1.21 22.49 -17.84
N THR A 205 -0.92 23.04 -16.67
CA THR A 205 -1.60 24.24 -16.15
C THR A 205 -0.73 25.48 -16.04
N ASP A 206 0.59 25.33 -15.91
CA ASP A 206 1.49 26.46 -15.71
C ASP A 206 1.95 27.04 -17.07
N PRO A 207 1.73 28.35 -17.35
CA PRO A 207 2.16 29.01 -18.59
C PRO A 207 3.63 28.84 -18.95
N ALA A 208 4.51 28.63 -17.96
CA ALA A 208 5.93 28.39 -18.18
C ALA A 208 6.21 27.06 -18.91
N TYR A 209 5.30 26.09 -18.80
CA TYR A 209 5.47 24.73 -19.32
C TYR A 209 4.37 24.32 -20.31
N ASN A 210 3.17 24.88 -20.23
CA ASN A 210 2.02 24.40 -21.03
C ASN A 210 1.83 25.13 -22.38
N THR A 211 2.74 26.04 -22.75
CA THR A 211 2.61 26.87 -23.96
C THR A 211 3.32 26.30 -25.18
N THR A 212 4.32 25.41 -25.00
CA THR A 212 5.05 24.75 -26.10
C THR A 212 5.16 23.24 -25.88
N THR A 213 5.53 22.50 -26.92
CA THR A 213 5.84 21.07 -26.84
C THR A 213 7.32 20.79 -26.60
N ASP A 214 8.13 21.81 -26.32
CA ASP A 214 9.57 21.62 -26.13
C ASP A 214 9.84 20.81 -24.87
N LEU A 215 10.91 20.01 -24.90
CA LEU A 215 11.40 19.34 -23.70
C LEU A 215 11.92 20.40 -22.72
N GLN A 216 11.38 20.40 -21.50
CA GLN A 216 11.78 21.30 -20.42
C GLN A 216 11.93 20.49 -19.14
N PHE A 217 12.83 20.93 -18.26
CA PHE A 217 12.91 20.40 -16.91
C PHE A 217 11.76 20.99 -16.08
N ILE A 218 10.69 20.22 -15.93
CA ILE A 218 9.56 20.55 -15.07
C ILE A 218 9.90 20.08 -13.64
N PRO A 219 9.70 20.90 -12.60
CA PRO A 219 9.88 20.47 -11.22
C PRO A 219 9.15 19.16 -10.91
N ASN A 220 9.79 18.31 -10.10
CA ASN A 220 9.35 17.00 -9.62
C ASN A 220 9.39 15.86 -10.64
N MET A 221 9.93 16.08 -11.85
CA MET A 221 10.17 14.99 -12.81
C MET A 221 11.13 13.91 -12.31
N ASP A 222 11.95 14.23 -11.30
CA ASP A 222 12.89 13.35 -10.60
C ASP A 222 12.23 12.46 -9.53
N GLY A 223 10.95 12.73 -9.23
CA GLY A 223 10.16 11.96 -8.27
C GLY A 223 9.52 10.72 -8.87
N PHE A 224 8.82 9.98 -8.02
CA PHE A 224 8.26 8.67 -8.38
C PHE A 224 7.28 8.80 -9.57
N PRO A 225 7.33 7.89 -10.58
CA PRO A 225 8.14 6.67 -10.67
C PRO A 225 9.48 6.83 -11.42
N ASN A 226 9.90 8.05 -11.80
CA ASN A 226 11.20 8.27 -12.45
C ASN A 226 12.38 8.19 -11.46
N GLY A 227 12.11 8.42 -10.18
CA GLY A 227 13.04 8.20 -9.08
C GLY A 227 12.28 8.22 -7.75
N ARG A 228 12.57 7.31 -6.83
CA ARG A 228 11.92 7.34 -5.51
C ARG A 228 12.67 8.30 -4.60
N ARG A 229 12.11 9.48 -4.33
CA ARG A 229 12.61 10.36 -3.27
C ARG A 229 12.08 9.88 -1.93
N LEU A 230 12.86 10.05 -0.87
CA LEU A 230 12.43 9.63 0.47
C LEU A 230 11.23 10.45 0.98
N GLU A 231 10.99 11.62 0.41
CA GLU A 231 9.86 12.50 0.71
C GLU A 231 8.66 12.31 -0.23
N ASP A 232 8.73 11.39 -1.20
CA ASP A 232 7.60 11.15 -2.10
C ASP A 232 6.44 10.48 -1.35
N ASP A 233 5.24 11.05 -1.47
CA ASP A 233 4.00 10.45 -1.01
C ASP A 233 3.55 9.41 -2.04
N VAL A 234 4.30 8.30 -2.08
CA VAL A 234 4.08 7.20 -3.00
C VAL A 234 2.65 6.66 -2.90
N THR A 235 2.07 6.61 -1.71
CA THR A 235 0.71 6.09 -1.50
C THR A 235 -0.33 6.96 -2.20
N THR A 236 -0.26 8.27 -2.03
CA THR A 236 -1.16 9.21 -2.72
C THR A 236 -0.94 9.16 -4.24
N ILE A 237 0.32 9.18 -4.70
CA ILE A 237 0.63 9.11 -6.14
C ILE A 237 0.03 7.86 -6.77
N GLU A 238 0.16 6.70 -6.13
CA GLU A 238 -0.35 5.44 -6.67
C GLU A 238 -1.87 5.36 -6.67
N LEU A 239 -2.52 5.82 -5.61
CA LEU A 239 -3.97 5.88 -5.55
C LEU A 239 -4.55 6.81 -6.63
N GLN A 240 -3.90 7.94 -6.87
CA GLN A 240 -4.25 8.84 -7.98
C GLN A 240 -3.98 8.19 -9.35
N ALA A 241 -2.86 7.47 -9.51
CA ALA A 241 -2.55 6.74 -10.74
C ALA A 241 -3.60 5.67 -11.04
N VAL A 242 -3.96 4.82 -10.05
CA VAL A 242 -5.04 3.85 -10.14
C VAL A 242 -6.36 4.54 -10.43
N SER A 243 -6.62 5.72 -9.86
CA SER A 243 -7.80 6.53 -10.20
C SER A 243 -7.78 7.07 -11.65
N GLY A 244 -6.66 7.01 -12.36
CA GLY A 244 -6.59 7.35 -13.79
C GLY A 244 -6.01 8.73 -14.08
N VAL A 245 -5.26 9.35 -13.16
CA VAL A 245 -4.56 10.61 -13.46
C VAL A 245 -3.50 10.46 -14.56
N ALA A 246 -2.93 9.25 -14.74
CA ALA A 246 -2.01 8.96 -15.84
C ALA A 246 -2.70 9.07 -17.21
N LEU A 247 -3.95 8.60 -17.31
CA LEU A 247 -4.80 8.75 -18.51
C LEU A 247 -5.14 10.23 -18.74
N ALA A 248 -5.56 10.94 -17.69
CA ALA A 248 -5.85 12.37 -17.77
C ALA A 248 -4.63 13.16 -18.24
N ALA A 249 -3.43 12.86 -17.74
CA ALA A 249 -2.20 13.56 -18.12
C ALA A 249 -1.92 13.53 -19.63
N ILE A 250 -2.32 12.44 -20.31
CA ILE A 250 -2.11 12.26 -21.75
C ILE A 250 -3.30 12.71 -22.61
N GLY A 251 -4.37 13.24 -22.01
CA GLY A 251 -5.54 13.77 -22.70
C GLY A 251 -6.76 12.85 -22.72
N LEU A 252 -6.77 11.77 -21.93
CA LEU A 252 -7.94 10.93 -21.71
C LEU A 252 -8.65 11.42 -20.43
N TRP A 253 -9.43 12.49 -20.61
CA TRP A 253 -10.05 13.25 -19.52
C TRP A 253 -11.11 12.45 -18.75
N TYR A 254 -11.40 12.91 -17.53
CA TYR A 254 -12.49 12.36 -16.72
C TYR A 254 -13.86 12.66 -17.33
N ASP A 255 -14.85 11.85 -16.92
CA ASP A 255 -16.17 11.77 -17.55
C ASP A 255 -16.99 13.07 -17.53
N ASP A 256 -16.65 14.03 -16.67
CA ASP A 256 -17.29 15.34 -16.58
C ASP A 256 -16.66 16.39 -17.50
N TYR A 257 -15.62 16.03 -18.26
CA TYR A 257 -15.07 16.90 -19.28
C TYR A 257 -15.97 16.96 -20.51
N THR A 258 -16.34 18.18 -20.90
CA THR A 258 -17.18 18.44 -22.08
C THR A 258 -16.47 19.31 -23.10
N SER A 259 -15.89 20.43 -22.67
CA SER A 259 -15.07 21.33 -23.47
C SER A 259 -14.32 22.31 -22.58
N GLY A 260 -13.34 23.04 -23.13
CA GLY A 260 -12.59 24.04 -22.38
C GLY A 260 -11.51 23.42 -21.48
N SER A 261 -11.49 23.83 -20.21
CA SER A 261 -10.45 23.40 -19.25
C SER A 261 -10.57 21.90 -18.94
N PRO A 262 -9.49 21.12 -19.06
CA PRO A 262 -9.48 19.71 -18.65
C PRO A 262 -9.46 19.53 -17.13
N VAL A 263 -9.27 20.61 -16.35
CA VAL A 263 -9.28 20.61 -14.88
C VAL A 263 -10.71 20.65 -14.36
N THR A 264 -11.41 19.55 -14.53
CA THR A 264 -12.82 19.39 -14.14
C THR A 264 -12.97 19.08 -12.64
N PRO A 265 -14.17 19.25 -12.04
CA PRO A 265 -14.41 18.89 -10.63
C PRO A 265 -14.00 17.46 -10.27
N ASN A 266 -14.21 16.47 -11.16
CA ASN A 266 -13.76 15.11 -10.94
C ASN A 266 -12.23 15.03 -10.87
N LEU A 267 -11.51 15.64 -11.82
CA LEU A 267 -10.05 15.62 -11.80
C LEU A 267 -9.52 16.35 -10.56
N VAL A 268 -10.10 17.50 -10.20
CA VAL A 268 -9.74 18.23 -8.97
C VAL A 268 -9.96 17.38 -7.74
N SER A 269 -11.08 16.65 -7.65
CA SER A 269 -11.37 15.75 -6.53
C SER A 269 -10.31 14.66 -6.41
N VAL A 270 -9.88 14.07 -7.52
CA VAL A 270 -8.83 13.04 -7.51
C VAL A 270 -7.47 13.63 -7.14
N LEU A 271 -7.08 14.76 -7.74
CA LEU A 271 -5.80 15.42 -7.46
C LEU A 271 -5.70 15.97 -6.02
N SER A 272 -6.84 16.29 -5.41
CA SER A 272 -6.92 16.75 -4.02
C SER A 272 -6.94 15.59 -3.00
N PHE A 273 -7.03 14.34 -3.45
CA PHE A 273 -6.97 13.18 -2.56
C PHE A 273 -5.63 13.13 -1.83
N ASN A 274 -5.67 12.71 -0.57
CA ASN A 274 -4.52 12.60 0.31
C ASN A 274 -4.62 11.33 1.15
N ALA A 275 -3.60 10.48 1.11
CA ALA A 275 -3.57 9.23 1.88
C ALA A 275 -3.27 9.43 3.39
N GLY A 276 -2.91 10.65 3.81
CA GLY A 276 -2.76 11.09 5.20
C GLY A 276 -1.31 11.34 5.62
N VAL A 277 -0.35 10.53 5.14
CA VAL A 277 1.07 10.64 5.54
C VAL A 277 1.87 11.40 4.47
N THR A 278 1.98 12.72 4.66
CA THR A 278 2.61 13.63 3.68
C THR A 278 4.01 14.08 4.03
N HIS A 279 4.49 13.75 5.23
CA HIS A 279 5.81 14.14 5.72
C HIS A 279 6.35 13.07 6.65
N ASN A 280 7.66 13.00 6.75
CA ASN A 280 8.31 12.15 7.73
C ASN A 280 8.04 12.67 9.13
N ASP A 281 7.80 11.75 10.05
CA ASP A 281 7.66 12.00 11.49
C ASP A 281 8.94 12.59 12.12
N THR A 282 10.09 12.39 11.48
CA THR A 282 11.38 12.91 11.91
C THR A 282 12.30 13.28 10.74
N THR A 283 13.32 14.08 11.01
CA THR A 283 14.32 14.49 10.02
C THR A 283 15.25 13.34 9.64
N PHE A 284 15.71 13.34 8.39
CA PHE A 284 16.78 12.44 7.93
C PHE A 284 18.08 12.65 8.71
N GLN A 285 18.89 11.60 8.79
CA GLN A 285 20.23 11.65 9.34
C GLN A 285 21.15 12.41 8.39
N ALA A 286 22.14 13.14 8.92
CA ALA A 286 23.13 13.86 8.11
C ALA A 286 24.18 12.93 7.45
N CYS A 287 24.22 11.66 7.85
CA CYS A 287 25.14 10.66 7.34
C CYS A 287 24.41 9.36 6.98
N PHE A 288 25.06 8.53 6.16
CA PHE A 288 24.54 7.23 5.77
C PHE A 288 24.15 6.38 6.99
N PRO A 289 22.95 5.76 7.01
CA PRO A 289 22.06 5.48 5.88
C PRO A 289 21.07 6.59 5.50
N TYR A 290 21.17 7.80 6.08
CA TYR A 290 20.30 8.97 5.87
C TYR A 290 18.83 8.78 6.32
N ILE A 291 18.31 7.57 6.30
CA ILE A 291 17.04 7.22 6.94
C ILE A 291 17.21 7.07 8.45
N GLN A 292 16.15 7.35 9.18
CA GLN A 292 16.15 7.16 10.62
C GLN A 292 16.10 5.68 10.97
N GLN A 293 16.74 5.32 12.07
CA GLN A 293 16.69 3.96 12.58
C GLN A 293 15.25 3.61 12.94
N PRO A 294 14.81 2.34 12.77
CA PRO A 294 13.50 1.91 13.20
C PRO A 294 13.25 2.38 14.62
N TRP A 295 12.19 3.18 14.79
CA TRP A 295 11.78 3.60 16.10
C TRP A 295 11.29 2.35 16.81
N ARG A 296 11.71 2.16 18.06
CA ARG A 296 11.08 1.14 18.91
C ARG A 296 9.59 1.47 18.89
N GLY A 297 8.76 0.54 18.43
CA GLY A 297 7.32 0.74 18.41
C GLY A 297 6.85 1.17 19.79
N PHE A 298 6.49 2.45 19.91
CA PHE A 298 5.79 3.10 21.01
C PHE A 298 6.25 2.76 22.45
N THR A 299 6.97 3.68 23.09
CA THR A 299 7.08 3.77 24.56
C THR A 299 6.31 5.00 25.04
N GLY A 300 4.98 4.90 25.11
CA GLY A 300 4.14 5.85 25.84
C GLY A 300 3.47 5.12 27.00
N ASP A 301 3.45 5.73 28.18
CA ASP A 301 2.91 5.10 29.40
C ASP A 301 1.39 4.91 29.40
N GLU A 302 0.66 5.43 28.41
CA GLU A 302 -0.81 5.36 28.39
C GLU A 302 -1.37 5.24 26.97
N TYR A 303 -1.48 4.01 26.43
CA TYR A 303 -2.50 3.72 25.43
C TYR A 303 -3.69 3.05 26.12
N SER A 304 -4.74 3.83 26.38
CA SER A 304 -6.07 3.26 26.53
C SER A 304 -6.65 3.07 25.13
N ALA A 305 -6.64 1.83 24.63
CA ALA A 305 -7.47 1.46 23.50
C ALA A 305 -8.90 1.99 23.72
N PRO A 306 -9.61 2.49 22.70
CA PRO A 306 -11.02 2.81 22.86
C PRO A 306 -11.74 1.57 23.41
N THR A 307 -12.31 1.70 24.60
CA THR A 307 -12.95 0.58 25.33
C THR A 307 -14.18 0.05 24.59
N ALA A 308 -14.70 0.85 23.65
CA ALA A 308 -15.74 0.49 22.69
C ALA A 308 -15.62 1.38 21.44
N ILE A 309 -16.05 0.85 20.29
CA ILE A 309 -16.41 1.68 19.13
C ILE A 309 -17.91 1.98 19.26
N ALA A 310 -18.25 3.23 19.56
CA ALA A 310 -19.64 3.65 19.70
C ALA A 310 -20.42 3.37 18.40
N GLY A 311 -21.55 2.68 18.51
CA GLY A 311 -22.45 2.38 17.38
C GLY A 311 -22.40 0.94 16.84
N LEU A 312 -21.41 0.11 17.23
CA LEU A 312 -21.29 -1.28 16.76
C LEU A 312 -21.53 -2.35 17.85
N GLY A 313 -21.82 -1.96 19.10
CA GLY A 313 -22.13 -2.90 20.18
C GLY A 313 -20.96 -3.81 20.61
N MET A 314 -19.74 -3.52 20.16
CA MET A 314 -18.53 -4.27 20.49
C MET A 314 -17.77 -3.57 21.62
N SER A 315 -17.76 -4.17 22.81
CA SER A 315 -16.89 -3.77 23.93
C SER A 315 -15.62 -4.63 23.93
N ALA A 316 -14.48 -4.04 24.30
CA ALA A 316 -13.27 -4.82 24.57
C ALA A 316 -13.55 -5.85 25.70
N PRO A 317 -12.96 -7.06 25.65
CA PRO A 317 -13.12 -8.04 26.71
C PRO A 317 -12.64 -7.47 28.05
N GLU A 318 -13.41 -7.64 29.14
CA GLU A 318 -13.04 -7.07 30.45
C GLU A 318 -11.76 -7.71 31.03
N ALA A 319 -11.36 -8.88 30.53
CA ALA A 319 -10.07 -9.50 30.80
C ALA A 319 -9.55 -10.30 29.60
N ILE A 320 -8.26 -10.14 29.30
CA ILE A 320 -7.49 -11.01 28.39
C ILE A 320 -6.29 -11.52 29.18
N MET A 321 -5.98 -12.80 29.06
CA MET A 321 -4.79 -13.42 29.66
C MET A 321 -3.94 -14.07 28.58
N VAL A 322 -2.62 -13.96 28.70
CA VAL A 322 -1.64 -14.63 27.84
C VAL A 322 -0.56 -15.26 28.70
N ALA A 323 0.01 -16.38 28.25
CA ALA A 323 1.01 -17.14 28.99
C ALA A 323 2.34 -17.22 28.23
N TYR A 324 3.46 -16.91 28.88
CA TYR A 324 4.79 -16.98 28.31
C TYR A 324 5.88 -17.37 29.34
N PRO A 325 6.88 -18.17 28.95
CA PRO A 325 6.91 -18.96 27.71
C PRO A 325 5.80 -20.02 27.73
N ASN A 326 5.25 -20.35 26.56
CA ASN A 326 4.29 -21.43 26.39
C ASN A 326 4.56 -22.07 25.02
N PRO A 327 5.11 -23.30 24.96
CA PRO A 327 5.27 -24.28 26.05
C PRO A 327 6.26 -23.89 27.17
N PHE A 328 6.06 -24.43 28.37
CA PHE A 328 6.89 -24.13 29.56
C PHE A 328 7.49 -25.40 30.20
N SER A 329 8.64 -25.23 30.88
CA SER A 329 9.36 -26.32 31.56
C SER A 329 9.17 -26.31 33.08
N THR A 330 9.33 -25.17 33.75
CA THR A 330 9.21 -25.08 35.22
C THR A 330 8.24 -23.99 35.61
N THR A 331 8.44 -22.79 35.08
CA THR A 331 7.63 -21.62 35.40
C THR A 331 7.03 -21.04 34.14
N VAL A 332 5.79 -20.58 34.23
CA VAL A 332 5.11 -19.78 33.20
C VAL A 332 4.64 -18.47 33.82
N SER A 333 4.80 -17.38 33.08
CA SER A 333 4.28 -16.07 33.44
C SER A 333 2.95 -15.87 32.72
N MET A 334 1.90 -15.52 33.46
CA MET A 334 0.58 -15.20 32.94
C MET A 334 0.38 -13.69 33.06
N LYS A 335 0.38 -12.99 31.93
CA LYS A 335 0.06 -11.56 31.85
C LYS A 335 -1.43 -11.40 31.58
N TYR A 336 -2.09 -10.54 32.34
CA TYR A 336 -3.52 -10.29 32.21
C TYR A 336 -3.87 -8.81 32.39
N LYS A 337 -4.98 -8.39 31.78
CA LYS A 337 -5.52 -7.03 31.91
C LYS A 337 -6.77 -7.03 32.77
N VAL A 338 -6.90 -6.02 33.63
CA VAL A 338 -8.07 -5.75 34.46
C VAL A 338 -8.70 -4.45 33.94
N ALA A 339 -9.91 -4.52 33.37
CA ALA A 339 -10.60 -3.33 32.83
C ALA A 339 -11.33 -2.52 33.91
N VAL A 340 -11.83 -3.18 34.96
CA VAL A 340 -12.58 -2.56 36.07
C VAL A 340 -12.01 -3.05 37.40
N LYS A 341 -11.99 -2.18 38.42
CA LYS A 341 -11.56 -2.56 39.77
C LYS A 341 -12.29 -3.83 40.23
N GLY A 342 -11.55 -4.83 40.70
CA GLY A 342 -12.15 -6.10 41.11
C GLY A 342 -11.20 -7.11 41.73
N SER A 343 -11.79 -8.12 42.37
CA SER A 343 -11.05 -9.25 42.91
C SER A 343 -10.69 -10.22 41.79
N VAL A 344 -9.40 -10.52 41.64
CA VAL A 344 -8.86 -11.38 40.58
C VAL A 344 -8.43 -12.73 41.17
N THR A 345 -8.87 -13.81 40.52
CA THR A 345 -8.46 -15.19 40.81
C THR A 345 -8.09 -15.91 39.52
N ILE A 346 -6.95 -16.60 39.50
CA ILE A 346 -6.54 -17.44 38.37
C ILE A 346 -6.51 -18.89 38.82
N GLN A 347 -7.34 -19.72 38.19
CA GLN A 347 -7.46 -21.13 38.47
C GLN A 347 -6.75 -21.93 37.38
N ILE A 348 -5.84 -22.81 37.77
CA ILE A 348 -5.20 -23.76 36.86
C ILE A 348 -5.85 -25.12 37.04
N ALA A 349 -6.30 -25.71 35.93
CA ALA A 349 -6.90 -27.04 35.88
C ALA A 349 -6.22 -27.94 34.84
N ASP A 350 -6.33 -29.25 35.01
CA ASP A 350 -5.95 -30.22 33.98
C ASP A 350 -7.05 -30.38 32.90
N ILE A 351 -6.79 -31.26 31.92
CA ILE A 351 -7.75 -31.53 30.82
C ILE A 351 -9.09 -32.11 31.28
N ASN A 352 -9.17 -32.67 32.48
CA ASN A 352 -10.39 -33.22 33.06
C ASN A 352 -11.13 -32.19 33.92
N GLY A 353 -10.64 -30.94 33.97
CA GLY A 353 -11.19 -29.87 34.80
C GLY A 353 -10.82 -29.98 36.28
N ARG A 354 -9.91 -30.90 36.66
CA ARG A 354 -9.45 -30.99 38.05
C ARG A 354 -8.58 -29.79 38.37
N VAL A 355 -8.94 -29.07 39.43
CA VAL A 355 -8.21 -27.89 39.89
C VAL A 355 -6.86 -28.31 40.46
N ILE A 356 -5.79 -27.81 39.84
CA ILE A 356 -4.41 -28.07 40.25
C ILE A 356 -3.90 -26.97 41.17
N SER A 357 -4.26 -25.71 40.89
CA SER A 357 -3.81 -24.55 41.67
C SER A 357 -4.79 -23.40 41.55
N VAL A 358 -4.84 -22.56 42.59
CA VAL A 358 -5.59 -21.30 42.59
C VAL A 358 -4.64 -20.19 43.01
N LEU A 359 -4.50 -19.18 42.17
CA LEU A 359 -3.70 -17.98 42.43
C LEU A 359 -4.66 -16.84 42.78
N ASN A 360 -4.64 -16.43 44.04
CA ASN A 360 -5.46 -15.34 44.54
C ASN A 360 -4.68 -14.03 44.40
N GLU A 361 -5.00 -13.25 43.37
CA GLU A 361 -4.33 -11.98 43.06
C GLU A 361 -4.92 -10.79 43.82
N GLY A 362 -6.04 -11.02 44.52
CA GLY A 362 -6.71 -10.02 45.36
C GLY A 362 -7.38 -8.92 44.55
N ASN A 363 -7.72 -7.81 45.23
CA ASN A 363 -8.32 -6.67 44.59
C ASN A 363 -7.28 -5.91 43.75
N LYS A 364 -7.52 -5.82 42.43
CA LYS A 364 -6.72 -5.02 41.50
C LYS A 364 -7.52 -3.81 41.04
N ILE A 365 -6.82 -2.71 40.76
CA ILE A 365 -7.37 -1.55 40.04
C ILE A 365 -7.21 -1.77 38.54
N PRO A 366 -7.85 -0.96 37.67
CA PRO A 366 -7.64 -1.08 36.23
C PRO A 366 -6.16 -0.98 35.85
N GLY A 367 -5.67 -1.91 35.03
CA GLY A 367 -4.24 -2.00 34.67
C GLY A 367 -3.82 -3.36 34.12
N GLU A 368 -2.53 -3.51 33.79
CA GLU A 368 -1.92 -4.77 33.39
C GLU A 368 -1.11 -5.38 34.53
N TYR A 369 -1.19 -6.70 34.67
CA TYR A 369 -0.53 -7.45 35.73
C TYR A 369 0.13 -8.70 35.17
N THR A 370 1.16 -9.18 35.85
CA THR A 370 1.81 -10.47 35.54
C THR A 370 1.93 -11.28 36.81
N THR A 371 1.44 -12.51 36.77
CA THR A 371 1.65 -13.50 37.85
C THR A 371 2.51 -14.64 37.32
N LYS A 372 3.36 -15.20 38.19
CA LYS A 372 4.23 -16.33 37.85
C LYS A 372 3.71 -17.58 38.55
N TRP A 373 3.58 -18.66 37.79
CA TRP A 373 3.19 -19.95 38.34
C TRP A 373 4.28 -21.00 38.09
N ASN A 374 4.68 -21.68 39.15
CA ASN A 374 5.62 -22.79 39.09
C ASN A 374 4.84 -24.10 38.99
N GLY A 375 4.87 -24.70 37.80
CA GLY A 375 4.31 -26.03 37.52
C GLY A 375 5.38 -27.11 37.42
N GLY A 376 6.60 -26.89 37.93
CA GLY A 376 7.74 -27.78 37.77
C GLY A 376 7.47 -29.25 38.12
N ASN A 377 6.67 -29.49 39.16
CA ASN A 377 6.34 -30.82 39.66
C ASN A 377 5.19 -31.52 38.92
N LEU A 378 4.65 -30.90 37.87
CA LEU A 378 3.58 -31.47 37.06
C LEU A 378 4.14 -32.30 35.90
N ALA A 379 3.42 -33.36 35.55
CA ALA A 379 3.70 -34.15 34.37
C ALA A 379 3.60 -33.30 33.10
N ALA A 380 4.36 -33.67 32.06
CA ALA A 380 4.19 -33.11 30.73
C ALA A 380 2.75 -33.33 30.24
N GLY A 381 2.15 -32.31 29.65
CA GLY A 381 0.73 -32.34 29.30
C GLY A 381 0.11 -30.96 29.11
N ASN A 382 -1.20 -30.95 28.87
CA ASN A 382 -1.98 -29.74 28.69
C ASN A 382 -2.68 -29.36 30.00
N TYR A 383 -2.65 -28.08 30.33
CA TYR A 383 -3.36 -27.46 31.43
C TYR A 383 -4.10 -26.23 30.94
N PHE A 384 -5.05 -25.73 31.72
CA PHE A 384 -5.82 -24.54 31.39
C PHE A 384 -5.80 -23.57 32.57
N ALA A 385 -5.38 -22.33 32.32
CA ALA A 385 -5.50 -21.24 33.26
C ALA A 385 -6.76 -20.45 32.94
N LYS A 386 -7.63 -20.28 33.94
CA LYS A 386 -8.90 -19.56 33.82
C LYS A 386 -8.88 -18.36 34.77
N ILE A 387 -9.17 -17.17 34.26
CA ILE A 387 -9.21 -15.95 35.07
C ILE A 387 -10.65 -15.59 35.42
N THR A 388 -10.87 -15.23 36.68
CA THR A 388 -12.14 -14.74 37.21
C THR A 388 -11.92 -13.36 37.82
N ILE A 389 -12.73 -12.38 37.42
CA ILE A 389 -12.76 -11.02 37.99
C ILE A 389 -14.19 -10.74 38.48
N ASN A 390 -14.35 -10.33 39.74
CA ASN A 390 -15.67 -10.02 40.34
C ASN A 390 -16.72 -11.14 40.13
N ASN A 391 -16.32 -12.40 40.31
CA ASN A 391 -17.14 -13.60 40.10
C ASN A 391 -17.56 -13.88 38.65
N GLN A 392 -17.11 -13.10 37.69
CA GLN A 392 -17.26 -13.38 36.26
C GLN A 392 -16.00 -14.05 35.73
N THR A 393 -16.18 -15.18 35.07
CA THR A 393 -15.08 -15.94 34.48
C THR A 393 -14.90 -15.57 33.01
N PHE A 394 -13.65 -15.34 32.61
CA PHE A 394 -13.28 -14.98 31.24
C PHE A 394 -12.54 -16.14 30.54
N GLU A 395 -12.02 -15.86 29.35
CA GLU A 395 -11.36 -16.86 28.50
C GLU A 395 -10.22 -17.59 29.23
N SER A 396 -10.10 -18.88 28.90
CA SER A 396 -9.04 -19.75 29.42
C SER A 396 -7.84 -19.78 28.48
N VAL A 397 -6.64 -19.75 29.02
CA VAL A 397 -5.39 -19.94 28.28
C VAL A 397 -4.93 -21.39 28.42
N LYS A 398 -4.67 -22.06 27.30
CA LYS A 398 -4.03 -23.38 27.29
C LYS A 398 -2.54 -23.25 27.62
N LEU A 399 -2.08 -23.99 28.62
CA LEU A 399 -0.67 -24.10 29.02
C LEU A 399 -0.14 -25.48 28.61
N VAL A 400 1.01 -25.51 27.93
CA VAL A 400 1.64 -26.76 27.46
C VAL A 400 2.93 -27.01 28.26
N LYS A 401 2.94 -28.05 29.11
CA LYS A 401 4.13 -28.49 29.86
C LYS A 401 4.91 -29.51 29.03
N VAL A 402 6.21 -29.27 28.82
CA VAL A 402 7.04 -30.09 27.92
C VAL A 402 8.07 -30.99 28.62
N LYS A 403 8.39 -30.74 29.88
CA LYS A 403 9.35 -31.54 30.66
C LYS A 403 8.89 -31.62 32.09
#